data_AF-A0AAV5I1Z8-F1
#
_entry.id   AF-A0AAV5I1Z8-F1
#
_cell.length_a   1.000
_cell.length_b   1.000
_cell.length_c   1.000
_cell.angle_alpha   90.00
_cell.angle_beta   90.00
_cell.angle_gamma   90.00
#
_symmetry.space_group_name_H-M   'P 1'
#
loop_
_entity.id
_entity.type
_entity.pdbx_description
1 polymer ?
#
loop_
_entity_poly.entity_id
_entity_poly.type
_entity_poly.pdbx_seq_one_letter_code
_entity_poly.pdbx_strand_id
1 'polypeptide(L)' 'MGLEGVVNKGMELGEMAFNKVGGVINWFLGHMAVATRTIHQSLKLSDLVIKVRAAQIPLSSAHEELPTWQREAFF' A
#
# COMPACT_ATOMS: atom_id res chain seq x y z
N MET A 1 -25.92 37.47 8.33
CA MET A 1 -25.81 36.83 9.66
C MET A 1 -26.57 35.52 9.60
N GLY A 2 -25.84 34.40 9.51
CA GLY A 2 -26.41 33.06 9.52
C GLY A 2 -25.31 32.09 9.93
N LEU A 3 -25.37 31.62 11.19
CA LEU A 3 -24.48 30.60 11.74
C LEU A 3 -24.84 29.26 11.11
N GLU A 4 -24.10 28.85 10.10
CA GLU A 4 -23.93 27.44 9.74
C GLU A 4 -22.67 26.99 10.49
N GLY A 5 -22.80 26.45 11.69
CA GLY A 5 -23.20 25.06 11.83
C GLY A 5 -21.93 24.25 12.00
N VAL A 6 -21.39 24.27 13.22
CA VAL A 6 -20.27 23.45 13.66
C VAL A 6 -20.62 21.98 13.39
N VAL A 7 -20.05 21.39 12.35
CA VAL A 7 -20.20 19.96 12.02
C VAL A 7 -18.95 19.20 12.45
N ASN A 8 -19.17 18.39 13.48
CA ASN A 8 -18.54 17.10 13.80
C ASN A 8 -17.01 17.00 13.91
N LYS A 9 -16.55 17.15 15.16
CA LYS A 9 -16.00 16.07 15.99
C LYS A 9 -15.61 14.78 15.24
N GLY A 10 -14.30 14.53 15.13
CA GLY A 10 -13.76 13.18 15.07
C GLY A 10 -13.41 12.63 13.69
N MET A 11 -12.56 13.32 12.91
CA MET A 11 -11.89 12.70 11.76
C MET A 11 -10.67 11.90 12.25
N GLU A 12 -11.00 10.77 12.90
CA GLU A 12 -10.39 9.46 12.71
C GLU A 12 -8.85 9.41 12.60
N LEU A 13 -8.18 9.42 13.76
CA LEU A 13 -6.88 8.75 14.00
C LEU A 13 -7.02 7.23 13.80
N GLY A 14 -7.32 6.83 12.57
CA GLY A 14 -7.78 5.49 12.23
C GLY A 14 -8.17 5.31 10.77
N GLU A 15 -7.98 6.31 9.90
CA GLU A 15 -7.91 6.09 8.46
C GLU A 15 -6.61 5.35 8.12
N MET A 16 -6.52 4.07 8.47
CA MET A 16 -5.85 3.13 7.58
C MET A 16 -6.75 3.02 6.36
N ALA A 17 -6.73 4.05 5.52
CA ALA A 17 -7.35 4.05 4.22
C ALA A 17 -6.73 2.89 3.45
N PHE A 18 -7.35 1.72 3.57
CA PHE A 18 -7.26 0.67 2.58
C PHE A 18 -7.83 1.33 1.33
N ASN A 19 -6.96 2.05 0.61
CA ASN A 19 -7.32 2.93 -0.47
C ASN A 19 -8.18 2.11 -1.42
N LYS A 20 -9.49 2.37 -1.37
CA LYS A 20 -10.45 1.84 -2.32
C LYS A 20 -10.24 2.61 -3.61
N VAL A 21 -9.11 2.36 -4.24
CA VAL A 21 -8.82 2.83 -5.59
C VAL A 21 -8.47 1.59 -6.40
N GLY A 22 -9.46 0.69 -6.51
CA GLY A 22 -9.54 -0.27 -7.61
C GLY A 22 -9.94 0.43 -8.91
N GLY A 23 -9.34 1.59 -9.20
CA GLY A 23 -9.39 2.22 -10.50
C GLY A 23 -8.39 1.56 -11.44
N VAL A 24 -8.38 1.97 -12.71
CA VAL A 24 -7.36 1.51 -13.67
C VAL A 24 -5.99 1.99 -13.18
N ILE A 25 -5.13 1.06 -12.76
CA ILE A 25 -3.74 1.34 -12.38
C ILE A 25 -2.93 1.43 -13.67
N ASN A 26 -2.41 2.62 -13.95
CA ASN A 26 -1.49 2.83 -15.06
C ASN A 26 -0.04 2.60 -14.61
N TRP A 27 0.61 1.60 -15.18
CA TRP A 27 1.99 1.20 -14.88
C TRP A 27 3.04 2.03 -15.63
N PHE A 28 2.99 3.37 -15.53
CA PHE A 28 4.04 4.21 -16.11
C PHE A 28 5.31 4.18 -15.22
N LEU A 29 6.50 4.25 -15.84
CA LEU A 29 7.81 4.19 -15.19
C LEU A 29 7.91 5.01 -13.89
N GLY A 30 7.41 6.26 -13.90
CA GLY A 30 7.43 7.13 -12.72
C GLY A 30 6.53 6.65 -11.58
N HIS A 31 5.33 6.14 -11.88
CA HIS A 31 4.42 5.62 -10.85
C HIS A 31 4.92 4.32 -10.25
N MET A 32 5.52 3.45 -11.07
CA MET A 32 6.13 2.22 -10.58
C MET A 32 7.27 2.54 -9.62
N ALA A 33 8.17 3.46 -9.98
CA ALA A 33 9.28 3.85 -9.12
C ALA A 33 8.80 4.41 -7.76
N VAL A 34 7.73 5.23 -7.76
CA VAL A 34 7.12 5.73 -6.53
C VAL A 34 6.47 4.60 -5.74
N ALA A 35 5.69 3.73 -6.37
CA ALA A 35 5.05 2.60 -5.71
C ALA A 35 6.08 1.64 -5.08
N THR A 36 7.13 1.29 -5.82
CA THR A 36 8.26 0.47 -5.35
C THR A 36 8.93 1.10 -4.14
N ARG A 37 9.26 2.40 -4.21
CA ARG A 37 9.86 3.11 -3.07
C ARG A 37 8.95 3.10 -1.85
N THR A 38 7.66 3.40 -2.03
CA THR A 38 6.69 3.43 -0.94
C THR A 38 6.54 2.05 -0.30
N ILE A 39 6.42 0.99 -1.09
CA ILE A 39 6.34 -0.39 -0.59
C ILE A 39 7.61 -0.74 0.20
N HIS A 40 8.79 -0.44 -0.34
CA HIS A 40 10.05 -0.73 0.34
C HIS A 40 10.20 0.01 1.67
N GLN A 41 9.77 1.27 1.75
CA GLN A 41 9.76 2.03 3.00
C GLN A 41 8.75 1.47 4.01
N SER A 42 7.55 1.10 3.56
CA SER A 42 6.54 0.50 4.42
C SER A 42 6.97 -0.87 4.97
N LEU A 43 7.66 -1.69 4.18
CA LEU A 43 8.17 -3.00 4.60
C LEU A 43 9.10 -2.90 5.83
N LYS A 44 9.94 -1.87 5.91
CA LYS A 44 10.88 -1.66 7.03
C LYS A 44 10.20 -1.32 8.35
N LEU A 45 8.97 -0.80 8.30
CA LEU A 45 8.19 -0.41 9.47
C LEU A 45 7.17 -1.47 9.87
N SER A 46 7.03 -2.55 9.09
CA SER A 46 5.97 -3.55 9.26
C SER A 46 6.49 -4.77 10.00
N ASP A 47 5.73 -5.28 10.98
CA ASP A 47 6.07 -6.52 11.68
C ASP A 47 5.64 -7.78 10.91
N LEU A 48 4.65 -7.65 10.02
CA LEU A 48 4.07 -8.76 9.25
C LEU A 48 3.76 -8.33 7.81
N VAL A 49 4.03 -9.22 6.85
CA VAL A 49 3.73 -9.01 5.43
C VAL A 49 2.84 -10.13 4.90
N ILE A 50 1.62 -9.79 4.51
CA ILE A 50 0.67 -10.73 3.87
C ILE A 50 0.77 -10.57 2.35
N LYS A 51 1.12 -11.65 1.66
CA LYS A 51 1.19 -11.68 0.18
C LYS A 51 -0.02 -12.41 -0.39
N VAL A 52 -0.87 -11.69 -1.09
CA VAL A 52 -1.98 -12.28 -1.86
C VAL A 52 -1.49 -12.60 -3.27
N ARG A 53 -1.76 -13.83 -3.75
CA ARG A 53 -1.33 -14.32 -5.07
C ARG A 53 -2.45 -15.07 -5.77
N ALA A 54 -2.34 -15.19 -7.09
CA ALA A 54 -3.22 -16.04 -7.86
C ALA A 54 -2.81 -17.52 -7.68
N ALA A 55 -3.75 -18.36 -7.26
CA ALA A 55 -3.49 -19.78 -6.99
C ALA A 55 -3.09 -20.57 -8.25
N GLN A 56 -3.59 -20.16 -9.43
CA GLN A 56 -3.30 -20.83 -10.70
C GLN A 56 -1.85 -20.65 -11.15
N ILE A 57 -1.22 -19.52 -10.81
CA ILE A 57 0.14 -19.18 -11.24
C ILE A 57 0.92 -18.58 -10.06
N PRO A 58 1.26 -19.38 -9.04
CA PRO A 58 1.78 -18.87 -7.77
C PRO A 58 3.20 -18.28 -7.87
N LEU A 59 4.00 -18.78 -8.82
CA LEU A 59 5.38 -18.34 -9.04
C LEU A 59 5.44 -17.09 -9.91
N SER A 60 4.70 -17.05 -11.02
CA SER A 60 4.74 -15.91 -11.95
C SER A 60 3.87 -14.72 -11.52
N SER A 61 2.90 -14.90 -10.62
CA SER A 61 2.18 -13.76 -10.00
C SER A 61 2.99 -13.06 -8.90
N ALA A 62 4.25 -13.48 -8.68
CA ALA A 62 5.14 -12.86 -7.71
C ALA A 62 5.71 -11.53 -8.22
N HIS A 63 5.88 -10.57 -7.32
CA HIS A 63 6.83 -9.49 -7.56
C HIS A 63 8.26 -10.05 -7.39
N GLU A 64 9.09 -9.90 -8.43
CA GLU A 64 10.46 -10.42 -8.50
C GLU A 64 11.41 -9.89 -7.41
N GLU A 65 11.32 -8.61 -7.05
CA GLU A 65 12.26 -7.96 -6.11
C GLU A 65 11.86 -8.13 -4.63
N LEU A 66 10.59 -8.47 -4.38
CA LEU A 66 10.04 -8.55 -3.03
C LEU A 66 10.70 -9.61 -2.13
N PRO A 67 11.09 -10.81 -2.61
CA PRO A 67 11.89 -11.76 -1.83
C PRO A 67 13.23 -11.19 -1.35
N THR A 68 13.86 -10.32 -2.15
CA THR A 68 15.13 -9.67 -1.78
C THR A 68 14.88 -8.64 -0.67
N TRP A 69 13.89 -7.76 -0.84
CA TRP A 69 13.55 -6.74 0.16
C TRP A 69 13.10 -7.34 1.50
N GLN A 70 12.45 -8.50 1.48
CA GLN A 70 12.10 -9.19 2.71
C GLN A 70 13.33 -9.72 3.46
N ARG A 71 14.36 -10.18 2.76
CA ARG A 71 15.59 -10.58 3.45
C ARG A 71 16.24 -9.37 4.09
N GLU A 72 16.36 -8.27 3.35
CA GLU A 72 16.99 -7.03 3.84
C GLU A 72 16.21 -6.33 4.97
N ALA A 73 14.88 -6.43 4.99
CA ALA A 73 14.07 -5.76 5.99
C ALA A 73 13.95 -6.54 7.31
N PHE A 74 14.12 -7.86 7.27
CA PHE A 74 13.86 -8.75 8.42
C PHE A 74 15.09 -9.56 8.90
N PHE A 75 16.23 -9.48 8.22
CA PHE A 75 17.51 -10.11 8.60
C PHE A 75 18.68 -9.14 8.39
#